data_AF-A0A4Y2M9S4-F1
#
_entry.id   AF-A0A4Y2M9S4-F1
#
_cell.length_a   1.000
_cell.length_b   1.000
_cell.length_c   1.000
_cell.angle_alpha   90.00
_cell.angle_beta   90.00
_cell.angle_gamma   90.00
#
_symmetry.space_group_name_H-M   'P 1'
#
loop_
_entity.id
_entity.type
_entity.pdbx_description
1 polymer ?
#
loop_
_entity_poly.entity_id
_entity_poly.type
_entity_poly.pdbx_seq_one_letter_code
_entity_poly.pdbx_strand_id
1 'polypeptide(L)'
;MYADDTAILARNKNPKYTTAAINQHIEKLDDWFVKWKIALNVSKTEAVYFAKGEKKHKPVIKIKNKIIPWSQQAKYLGIILDKKLTWQSHISSIKTKFRNVTRKLYPLIARDSDMKRKYKILIYTTILRPIITYGCPIWGATAKSNINKLEVLENNIIRQICKAGWYMRNEDIRKTIKLPSLKDFIKKISVNFYNNIENIDNEAIQQIDKYTP
;
A
#
# COMPACT_ATOMS: atom_id res chain seq x y z
N MET A 1 4.60 10.27 -11.88
CA MET A 1 4.16 11.53 -11.23
C MET A 1 2.66 11.41 -11.01
N TYR A 2 2.16 11.83 -9.85
CA TYR A 2 0.74 11.87 -9.54
C TYR A 2 0.44 13.20 -8.86
N ALA A 3 -0.32 14.08 -9.51
CA ALA A 3 -0.48 15.47 -9.07
C ALA A 3 0.89 16.12 -8.77
N ASP A 4 1.12 16.56 -7.54
CA ASP A 4 2.37 17.13 -7.04
C ASP A 4 3.38 16.07 -6.54
N ASP A 5 2.91 14.85 -6.24
CA ASP A 5 3.77 13.75 -5.78
C ASP A 5 4.61 13.19 -6.94
N THR A 6 5.93 13.38 -6.84
CA THR A 6 6.91 12.87 -7.78
C THR A 6 7.86 11.90 -7.10
N ALA A 7 8.03 10.72 -7.68
CA ALA A 7 8.99 9.71 -7.22
C ALA A 7 10.07 9.51 -8.29
N ILE A 8 11.33 9.45 -7.84
CA ILE A 8 12.48 9.13 -8.67
C ILE A 8 13.01 7.77 -8.22
N LEU A 9 13.23 6.87 -9.17
CA LEU A 9 13.79 5.54 -8.91
C LEU A 9 15.07 5.38 -9.72
N ALA A 10 16.16 4.98 -9.04
CA ALA A 10 17.38 4.54 -9.70
C ALA A 10 17.78 3.18 -9.16
N ARG A 11 18.20 2.28 -10.05
CA ARG A 11 18.61 0.91 -9.72
C ARG A 11 20.00 0.64 -10.30
N ASN A 12 20.94 0.28 -9.44
CA ASN A 12 22.25 -0.22 -9.86
C ASN A 12 22.82 -1.15 -8.79
N LYS A 13 23.68 -2.10 -9.20
CA LYS A 13 24.42 -2.97 -8.26
C LYS A 13 25.45 -2.18 -7.45
N ASN A 14 26.03 -1.13 -8.04
CA ASN A 14 27.02 -0.27 -7.41
C ASN A 14 26.33 1.02 -6.88
N PRO A 15 26.37 1.28 -5.56
CA PRO A 15 25.77 2.47 -4.98
C PRO A 15 26.25 3.79 -5.60
N LYS A 16 27.50 3.86 -6.08
CA LYS A 16 28.06 5.07 -6.70
C LYS A 16 27.29 5.47 -7.96
N TYR A 17 26.99 4.50 -8.83
CA TYR A 17 26.21 4.75 -10.05
C TYR A 17 24.75 5.09 -9.73
N THR A 18 24.18 4.49 -8.67
CA THR A 18 22.86 4.88 -8.17
C THR A 18 22.86 6.35 -7.71
N THR A 19 23.88 6.80 -6.97
CA THR A 19 24.02 8.21 -6.56
C THR A 19 24.09 9.14 -7.76
N ALA A 20 24.96 8.82 -8.72
CA ALA A 20 25.19 9.65 -9.89
C ALA A 20 23.90 9.79 -10.71
N ALA A 21 23.20 8.68 -10.95
CA ALA A 21 21.91 8.70 -11.64
C ALA A 21 20.87 9.53 -10.89
N ILE A 22 20.70 9.34 -9.58
CA ILE A 22 19.74 10.10 -8.77
C ILE A 22 20.06 11.60 -8.81
N ASN A 23 21.31 11.99 -8.57
CA ASN A 23 21.69 13.40 -8.57
C ASN A 23 21.54 14.04 -9.95
N GLN A 24 21.87 13.31 -11.04
CA GLN A 24 21.65 13.79 -12.41
C GLN A 24 20.16 13.98 -12.72
N HIS A 25 19.29 13.08 -12.25
CA HIS A 25 17.84 13.25 -12.40
C HIS A 25 17.31 14.43 -11.57
N ILE A 26 17.82 14.62 -10.35
CA ILE A 26 17.47 15.74 -9.48
C ILE A 26 17.87 17.06 -10.12
N GLU A 27 19.07 17.15 -10.70
CA GLU A 27 19.57 18.37 -11.37
C GLU A 27 18.66 18.78 -12.53
N LYS A 28 18.33 17.82 -13.41
CA LYS A 28 17.36 18.05 -14.51
C LYS A 28 15.99 18.48 -14.01
N LEU A 29 15.54 17.92 -12.89
CA LEU A 29 14.27 18.31 -12.29
C LEU A 29 14.34 19.69 -11.65
N ASP A 30 15.46 20.08 -11.04
CA ASP A 30 15.65 21.40 -10.47
C ASP A 30 15.61 22.47 -11.57
N ASP A 31 16.29 22.24 -12.70
CA ASP A 31 16.20 23.10 -13.88
C ASP A 31 14.76 23.25 -14.38
N TRP A 32 14.03 22.14 -14.42
CA TRP A 32 12.61 22.14 -14.81
C TRP A 32 11.75 22.91 -13.79
N PHE A 33 11.93 22.68 -12.50
CA PHE A 33 11.20 23.39 -11.44
C PHE A 33 11.49 24.90 -11.47
N VAL A 34 12.75 25.31 -11.71
CA VAL A 34 13.13 26.72 -11.87
C VAL A 34 12.44 27.32 -13.11
N LYS A 35 12.51 26.64 -14.25
CA LYS A 35 11.86 27.09 -15.50
C LYS A 35 10.36 27.32 -15.32
N TRP A 36 9.69 26.43 -14.59
CA TRP A 36 8.25 26.50 -14.35
C TRP A 36 7.86 27.23 -13.06
N LYS A 37 8.83 27.84 -12.36
CA LYS A 37 8.63 28.57 -11.08
C LYS A 37 7.91 27.75 -10.01
N ILE A 38 8.18 26.45 -9.95
CA ILE A 38 7.62 25.52 -8.97
C ILE A 38 8.59 25.38 -7.79
N ALA A 39 8.11 25.66 -6.58
CA ALA A 39 8.92 25.57 -5.37
C ALA A 39 8.91 24.14 -4.80
N LEU A 40 10.04 23.44 -4.92
CA LEU A 40 10.22 22.13 -4.29
C LEU A 40 10.23 22.23 -2.76
N ASN A 41 9.38 21.44 -2.09
CA ASN A 41 9.31 21.36 -0.64
C ASN A 41 10.29 20.30 -0.10
N VAL A 42 11.50 20.75 0.24
CA VAL A 42 12.59 19.87 0.69
C VAL A 42 12.24 19.13 1.99
N SER A 43 11.46 19.75 2.90
CA SER A 43 11.11 19.10 4.18
C SER A 43 10.08 17.99 4.02
N LYS A 44 9.32 17.96 2.93
CA LYS A 44 8.42 16.85 2.57
C LYS A 44 9.08 15.79 1.69
N THR A 45 10.31 16.01 1.21
CA THR A 45 10.99 15.04 0.36
C THR A 45 11.59 13.93 1.21
N GLU A 46 11.18 12.69 0.96
CA GLU A 46 11.69 11.51 1.64
C GLU A 46 12.55 10.68 0.68
N ALA A 47 13.70 10.20 1.16
CA ALA A 47 14.55 9.26 0.43
C ALA A 47 14.61 7.92 1.19
N VAL A 48 14.36 6.82 0.48
CA VAL A 48 14.46 5.46 1.03
C VAL A 48 15.38 4.61 0.15
N TYR A 49 16.31 3.93 0.81
CA TYR A 49 17.29 3.08 0.15
C TYR A 49 16.89 1.61 0.30
N PHE A 50 16.53 0.97 -0.81
CA PHE A 50 16.15 -0.44 -0.85
C PHE A 50 17.38 -1.30 -1.17
N ALA A 51 17.78 -2.17 -0.23
CA ALA A 51 18.88 -3.10 -0.43
C ALA A 51 18.68 -4.39 0.37
N LYS A 52 19.18 -5.51 -0.17
CA LYS A 52 19.27 -6.77 0.56
C LYS A 52 20.42 -6.68 1.56
N GLY A 53 20.08 -6.55 2.85
CA GLY A 53 21.05 -6.41 3.95
C GLY A 53 21.45 -4.97 4.24
N GLU A 54 22.29 -4.78 5.26
CA GLU A 54 22.76 -3.46 5.67
C GLU A 54 24.00 -3.07 4.88
N LYS A 55 23.90 -1.97 4.13
CA LYS A 55 25.03 -1.39 3.41
C LYS A 55 25.65 -0.31 4.28
N LYS A 56 26.94 -0.47 4.62
CA LYS A 56 27.71 0.52 5.39
C LYS A 56 27.74 1.90 4.72
N HIS A 57 27.71 1.93 3.39
CA HIS A 57 27.83 3.16 2.60
C HIS A 57 26.51 3.41 1.89
N LYS A 58 25.83 4.48 2.30
CA LYS A 58 24.63 4.96 1.62
C LYS A 58 24.99 6.09 0.67
N PRO A 59 24.33 6.19 -0.49
CA PRO A 59 24.60 7.24 -1.44
C PRO A 59 24.21 8.62 -0.86
N VAL A 60 24.94 9.69 -1.18
CA VAL A 60 24.60 11.04 -0.71
C VAL A 60 23.72 11.71 -1.75
N ILE A 61 22.47 11.99 -1.38
CA ILE A 61 21.52 12.71 -2.21
C ILE A 61 21.50 14.17 -1.78
N LYS A 62 21.64 15.08 -2.75
CA LYS A 62 21.54 16.53 -2.52
C LYS A 62 20.42 17.11 -3.37
N ILE A 63 19.53 17.88 -2.76
CA ILE A 63 18.56 18.72 -3.46
C ILE A 63 18.78 20.16 -3.03
N LYS A 64 18.98 21.09 -3.98
CA LYS A 64 19.27 22.50 -3.70
C LYS A 64 20.42 22.68 -2.68
N ASN A 65 21.50 21.92 -2.85
CA ASN A 65 22.65 21.83 -1.93
C ASN A 65 22.36 21.34 -0.50
N LYS A 66 21.14 20.90 -0.19
CA LYS A 66 20.79 20.27 1.09
C LYS A 66 20.87 18.76 0.99
N ILE A 67 21.54 18.13 1.96
CA ILE A 67 21.62 16.67 2.04
C ILE A 67 20.27 16.14 2.55
N ILE A 68 19.69 15.19 1.82
CA ILE A 68 18.46 14.51 2.24
C ILE A 68 18.82 13.27 3.06
N PRO A 69 18.32 13.15 4.31
CA PRO A 69 18.56 11.97 5.12
C PRO A 69 17.80 10.76 4.59
N TRP A 70 18.41 9.59 4.72
CA TRP A 70 17.75 8.32 4.40
C TRP A 70 16.77 7.90 5.49
N SER A 71 15.49 7.82 5.14
CA SER A 71 14.45 7.30 6.02
C SER A 71 14.42 5.77 6.01
N GLN A 72 13.84 5.18 7.08
CA GLN A 72 13.57 3.75 7.16
C GLN A 72 12.32 3.35 6.38
N GLN A 73 11.44 4.31 6.11
CA GLN A 73 10.20 4.11 5.36
C GLN A 73 9.83 5.38 4.61
N ALA A 74 9.12 5.24 3.50
CA ALA A 74 8.54 6.36 2.77
C ALA A 74 7.07 6.09 2.50
N LYS A 75 6.25 7.13 2.59
CA LYS A 75 4.84 7.05 2.22
C LYS A 75 4.65 7.63 0.82
N TYR A 76 4.13 6.82 -0.10
CA TYR A 76 3.81 7.25 -1.46
C TYR A 76 2.39 6.82 -1.81
N LEU A 77 1.53 7.76 -2.19
CA LEU A 77 0.12 7.53 -2.55
C LEU A 77 -0.65 6.68 -1.53
N GLY A 78 -0.38 6.90 -0.24
CA GLY A 78 -1.03 6.17 0.86
C GLY A 78 -0.45 4.78 1.16
N ILE A 79 0.60 4.34 0.45
CA ILE A 79 1.31 3.09 0.69
C ILE A 79 2.63 3.39 1.41
N ILE A 80 2.93 2.63 2.47
CA ILE A 80 4.18 2.76 3.22
C ILE A 80 5.17 1.70 2.74
N LEU A 81 6.29 2.14 2.18
CA LEU A 81 7.40 1.30 1.73
C LEU A 81 8.48 1.31 2.82
N ASP A 82 8.66 0.22 3.55
CA ASP A 82 9.78 0.06 4.47
C ASP A 82 11.05 -0.35 3.71
N LYS A 83 12.24 0.02 4.21
CA LYS A 83 13.53 -0.24 3.54
C LYS A 83 13.77 -1.71 3.16
N LYS A 84 13.12 -2.64 3.88
CA LYS A 84 13.23 -4.09 3.69
C LYS A 84 12.06 -4.68 2.87
N LEU A 85 11.09 -3.85 2.46
CA LEU A 85 9.86 -4.25 1.77
C LEU A 85 9.13 -5.41 2.49
N THR A 86 9.14 -5.38 3.82
CA THR A 86 8.44 -6.35 4.68
C THR A 86 6.96 -6.04 4.83
N TRP A 87 6.55 -4.82 4.48
CA TRP A 87 5.18 -4.30 4.58
C TRP A 87 4.63 -4.23 6.02
N GLN A 88 5.46 -4.46 7.05
CA GLN A 88 4.97 -4.50 8.43
C GLN A 88 4.41 -3.15 8.89
N SER A 89 5.12 -2.05 8.62
CA SER A 89 4.66 -0.69 8.93
C SER A 89 3.35 -0.38 8.20
N HIS A 90 3.27 -0.74 6.91
CA HIS A 90 2.08 -0.54 6.08
C HIS A 90 0.87 -1.28 6.65
N ILE A 91 1.00 -2.57 6.92
CA ILE A 91 -0.06 -3.42 7.47
C ILE A 91 -0.49 -2.92 8.84
N SER A 92 0.46 -2.45 9.66
CA SER A 92 0.15 -1.88 10.98
C SER A 92 -0.68 -0.59 10.84
N SER A 93 -0.34 0.28 9.88
CA SER A 93 -1.11 1.49 9.59
C SER A 93 -2.53 1.17 9.10
N ILE A 94 -2.68 0.16 8.23
CA ILE A 94 -3.98 -0.34 7.76
C ILE A 94 -4.82 -0.82 8.95
N LYS A 95 -4.24 -1.63 9.85
CA LYS A 95 -4.95 -2.14 11.03
C LYS A 95 -5.46 -1.00 11.91
N THR A 96 -4.62 0.02 12.16
CA THR A 96 -5.00 1.19 12.97
C THR A 96 -6.12 1.98 12.29
N LYS A 97 -6.01 2.24 10.98
CA LYS A 97 -7.06 2.92 10.21
C LYS A 97 -8.37 2.14 10.24
N PHE A 98 -8.31 0.83 9.99
CA PHE A 98 -9.47 -0.05 10.02
C PHE A 98 -10.17 -0.03 11.38
N ARG A 99 -9.43 -0.18 12.48
CA ARG A 99 -9.97 -0.12 13.84
C ARG A 99 -10.61 1.23 14.15
N ASN A 100 -9.98 2.32 13.74
CA ASN A 100 -10.52 3.66 13.96
C ASN A 100 -11.85 3.88 13.22
N VAL A 101 -11.94 3.45 11.96
CA VAL A 101 -13.19 3.56 11.19
C VAL A 101 -14.26 2.60 11.73
N THR A 102 -13.87 1.37 12.06
CA THR A 102 -14.76 0.39 12.70
C THR A 102 -15.37 0.96 13.99
N ARG A 103 -14.57 1.60 14.85
CA ARG A 103 -15.04 2.21 16.09
C ARG A 103 -16.07 3.32 15.83
N LYS A 104 -15.86 4.15 14.82
CA LYS A 104 -16.82 5.20 14.43
C LYS A 104 -18.13 4.60 13.91
N LEU A 105 -18.06 3.48 13.19
CA LEU A 105 -19.21 2.78 12.64
C LEU A 105 -19.84 1.79 13.63
N TYR A 106 -19.26 1.62 14.82
CA TYR A 106 -19.66 0.61 15.79
C TYR A 106 -21.17 0.63 16.09
N PRO A 107 -21.82 1.78 16.33
CA PRO A 107 -23.27 1.82 16.58
C PRO A 107 -24.14 1.21 15.46
N LEU A 108 -23.64 1.18 14.22
CA LEU A 108 -24.35 0.63 13.06
C LEU A 108 -24.05 -0.86 12.84
N ILE A 109 -22.82 -1.29 13.14
CA ILE A 109 -22.36 -2.67 12.89
C ILE A 109 -22.35 -3.55 14.14
N ALA A 110 -22.68 -2.99 15.31
CA ALA A 110 -22.74 -3.71 16.57
C ALA A 110 -23.72 -4.89 16.49
N ARG A 111 -23.50 -5.89 17.36
CA ARG A 111 -24.30 -7.12 17.37
C ARG A 111 -25.77 -6.82 17.70
N ASP A 112 -25.97 -5.92 18.65
CA ASP A 112 -27.23 -5.41 19.18
C ASP A 112 -27.88 -4.31 18.33
N SER A 113 -27.17 -3.72 17.36
CA SER A 113 -27.75 -2.71 16.45
C SER A 113 -28.96 -3.27 15.68
N ASP A 114 -30.05 -2.49 15.62
CA ASP A 114 -31.30 -2.81 14.91
C ASP A 114 -31.15 -2.90 13.39
N MET A 115 -30.00 -2.48 12.86
CA MET A 115 -29.75 -2.52 11.42
C MET A 115 -29.80 -3.95 10.88
N LYS A 116 -30.56 -4.16 9.79
CA LYS A 116 -30.65 -5.46 9.11
C LYS A 116 -29.27 -5.92 8.65
N ARG A 117 -28.99 -7.23 8.78
CA ARG A 117 -27.71 -7.86 8.42
C ARG A 117 -27.20 -7.45 7.03
N LYS A 118 -28.09 -7.34 6.04
CA LYS A 118 -27.72 -6.93 4.67
C LYS A 118 -27.04 -5.57 4.60
N TYR A 119 -27.48 -4.60 5.40
CA TYR A 119 -26.90 -3.25 5.42
C TYR A 119 -25.59 -3.20 6.20
N LYS A 120 -25.45 -4.02 7.25
CA LYS A 120 -24.17 -4.21 7.94
C LYS A 120 -23.11 -4.81 7.00
N ILE A 121 -23.49 -5.82 6.20
CA ILE A 121 -22.62 -6.39 5.16
C ILE A 121 -22.27 -5.32 4.12
N LEU A 122 -23.23 -4.48 3.71
CA LEU A 122 -22.97 -3.37 2.78
C LEU A 122 -21.95 -2.38 3.34
N ILE A 123 -22.08 -1.97 4.60
CA ILE A 123 -21.10 -1.11 5.29
C ILE A 123 -19.71 -1.77 5.27
N TYR A 124 -19.65 -3.06 5.58
CA TYR A 124 -18.40 -3.80 5.54
C TYR A 124 -17.76 -3.77 4.14
N THR A 125 -18.52 -4.14 3.09
CA THR A 125 -17.99 -4.25 1.73
C THR A 125 -17.63 -2.91 1.10
N THR A 126 -18.35 -1.83 1.44
CA THR A 126 -18.19 -0.51 0.82
C THR A 126 -17.22 0.40 1.56
N ILE A 127 -17.10 0.28 2.89
CA ILE A 127 -16.28 1.20 3.70
C ILE A 127 -15.09 0.48 4.31
N LEU A 128 -15.30 -0.66 4.97
CA LEU A 128 -14.26 -1.32 5.75
C LEU A 128 -13.30 -2.14 4.89
N ARG A 129 -13.82 -2.92 3.93
CA ARG A 129 -13.01 -3.76 3.06
C ARG A 129 -12.02 -2.96 2.21
N PRO A 130 -12.41 -1.82 1.58
CA PRO A 130 -11.46 -0.99 0.82
C PRO A 130 -10.28 -0.50 1.64
N ILE A 131 -10.43 -0.28 2.95
CA ILE A 131 -9.30 0.13 3.81
C ILE A 131 -8.21 -0.94 3.85
N ILE A 132 -8.60 -2.23 3.93
CA ILE A 132 -7.64 -3.33 4.00
C ILE A 132 -7.21 -3.85 2.62
N THR A 133 -7.86 -3.44 1.53
CA THR A 133 -7.52 -3.89 0.17
C THR A 133 -6.91 -2.80 -0.71
N TYR A 134 -6.87 -1.54 -0.23
CA TYR A 134 -6.24 -0.45 -0.98
C TYR A 134 -4.77 -0.74 -1.28
N GLY A 135 -4.40 -0.69 -2.57
CA GLY A 135 -3.03 -0.95 -3.03
C GLY A 135 -2.59 -2.42 -2.94
N CYS A 136 -3.52 -3.37 -2.76
CA CYS A 136 -3.16 -4.78 -2.61
C CYS A 136 -2.42 -5.42 -3.80
N PRO A 137 -2.48 -4.93 -5.07
CA PRO A 137 -1.58 -5.42 -6.11
C PRO A 137 -0.09 -5.24 -5.79
N ILE A 138 0.24 -4.22 -4.97
CA ILE A 138 1.62 -3.86 -4.62
C ILE A 138 2.10 -4.65 -3.39
N TRP A 139 1.32 -4.67 -2.31
CA TRP A 139 1.73 -5.31 -1.05
C TRP A 139 1.15 -6.71 -0.84
N GLY A 140 0.26 -7.18 -1.72
CA GLY A 140 -0.45 -8.45 -1.58
C GLY A 140 0.44 -9.69 -1.60
N ALA A 141 1.66 -9.57 -2.13
CA ALA A 141 2.70 -10.60 -2.08
C ALA A 141 3.51 -10.61 -0.76
N THR A 142 3.06 -9.88 0.27
CA THR A 142 3.68 -9.88 1.60
C THR A 142 3.66 -11.27 2.26
N ALA A 143 4.49 -11.44 3.30
CA ALA A 143 4.48 -12.63 4.15
C ALA A 143 3.06 -13.02 4.61
N LYS A 144 2.76 -14.33 4.63
CA LYS A 144 1.46 -14.88 5.05
C LYS A 144 1.02 -14.37 6.43
N SER A 145 1.95 -14.18 7.35
CA SER A 145 1.68 -13.63 8.69
C SER A 145 1.08 -12.21 8.66
N ASN A 146 1.39 -11.40 7.65
CA ASN A 146 0.80 -10.07 7.48
C ASN A 146 -0.62 -10.15 6.92
N ILE A 147 -0.87 -11.03 5.94
CA ILE A 147 -2.23 -11.27 5.40
C ILE A 147 -3.14 -11.81 6.51
N ASN A 148 -2.67 -12.77 7.30
CA ASN A 148 -3.42 -13.34 8.42
C ASN A 148 -3.86 -12.28 9.43
N LYS A 149 -3.04 -11.26 9.71
CA LYS A 149 -3.42 -10.14 10.59
C LYS A 149 -4.61 -9.36 10.05
N LEU A 150 -4.74 -9.21 8.74
CA LEU A 150 -5.88 -8.53 8.09
C LEU A 150 -7.10 -9.46 8.03
N GLU A 151 -6.91 -10.74 7.75
CA GLU A 151 -7.98 -11.74 7.77
C GLU A 151 -8.64 -11.86 9.14
N VAL A 152 -7.86 -11.79 10.23
CA VAL A 152 -8.40 -11.77 11.59
C VAL A 152 -9.31 -10.55 11.80
N LEU A 153 -8.94 -9.36 11.30
CA LEU A 153 -9.79 -8.17 11.40
C LEU A 153 -11.11 -8.36 10.62
N GLU A 154 -11.04 -8.84 9.38
CA GLU A 154 -12.21 -9.12 8.55
C GLU A 154 -13.11 -10.18 9.21
N ASN A 155 -12.54 -11.28 9.70
CA ASN A 155 -13.27 -12.36 10.38
C ASN A 155 -13.99 -11.84 11.63
N ASN A 156 -13.34 -11.01 12.45
CA ASN A 156 -13.97 -10.46 13.66
C ASN A 156 -15.22 -9.64 13.32
N ILE A 157 -15.15 -8.79 12.28
CA ILE A 157 -16.30 -8.00 11.84
C ILE A 157 -17.41 -8.87 11.26
N ILE A 158 -17.06 -9.81 10.38
CA ILE A 158 -18.06 -10.71 9.77
C ILE A 158 -18.78 -11.54 10.84
N ARG A 159 -18.04 -12.07 11.83
CA ARG A 159 -18.62 -12.83 12.95
C ARG A 159 -19.53 -11.97 13.81
N GLN A 160 -19.17 -10.70 14.03
CA GLN A 160 -20.02 -9.74 14.73
C GLN A 160 -21.33 -9.49 13.96
N ILE A 161 -21.24 -9.20 12.66
CA ILE A 161 -22.38 -8.93 11.78
C ILE A 161 -23.32 -10.15 11.69
N CYS A 162 -22.77 -11.35 11.62
CA CYS A 162 -23.53 -12.59 11.50
C CYS A 162 -24.03 -13.15 12.83
N LYS A 163 -23.70 -12.50 13.97
CA LYS A 163 -23.96 -13.02 15.32
C LYS A 163 -23.43 -14.46 15.52
N ALA A 164 -22.29 -14.78 14.90
CA ALA A 164 -21.79 -16.14 14.84
C ALA A 164 -21.25 -16.63 16.20
N GLY A 165 -21.58 -17.88 16.56
CA GLY A 165 -21.05 -18.58 17.74
C GLY A 165 -19.61 -19.06 17.54
N TRP A 166 -18.87 -19.26 18.63
CA TRP A 166 -17.45 -19.64 18.62
C TRP A 166 -17.15 -20.92 17.81
N TYR A 167 -18.08 -21.88 17.81
CA TYR A 167 -17.98 -23.17 17.09
C TYR A 167 -18.18 -23.06 15.57
N MET A 168 -18.75 -21.94 15.06
CA MET A 168 -18.97 -21.77 13.63
C MET A 168 -17.67 -21.48 12.90
N ARG A 169 -17.35 -22.26 11.87
CA ARG A 169 -16.16 -22.06 11.03
C ARG A 169 -16.31 -20.78 10.20
N ASN A 170 -15.21 -20.03 10.06
CA ASN A 170 -15.21 -18.78 9.30
C ASN A 170 -15.54 -18.99 7.81
N GLU A 171 -15.16 -20.13 7.25
CA GLU A 171 -15.47 -20.51 5.87
C GLU A 171 -16.98 -20.66 5.64
N ASP A 172 -17.67 -21.32 6.56
CA ASP A 172 -19.12 -21.54 6.46
C ASP A 172 -19.87 -20.21 6.54
N ILE A 173 -19.49 -19.34 7.49
CA ILE A 173 -20.06 -18.00 7.63
C ILE A 173 -19.91 -17.20 6.33
N ARG A 174 -18.72 -17.24 5.72
CA ARG A 174 -18.42 -16.56 4.44
C ARG A 174 -19.25 -17.08 3.29
N LYS A 175 -19.40 -18.41 3.18
CA LYS A 175 -20.25 -19.05 2.17
C LYS A 175 -21.71 -18.60 2.31
N THR A 176 -22.23 -18.53 3.54
CA THR A 176 -23.62 -18.08 3.80
C THR A 176 -23.86 -16.64 3.33
N ILE A 177 -22.89 -15.75 3.51
CA ILE A 177 -23.01 -14.34 3.08
C ILE A 177 -22.45 -14.08 1.68
N LYS A 178 -22.04 -15.13 0.95
CA LYS A 178 -21.43 -15.06 -0.39
C LYS A 178 -20.24 -14.08 -0.47
N LEU A 179 -19.41 -14.05 0.58
CA LEU A 179 -18.25 -13.18 0.64
C LEU A 179 -16.97 -13.97 0.35
N PRO A 180 -16.18 -13.63 -0.70
CA PRO A 180 -14.92 -14.30 -0.98
C PRO A 180 -13.91 -14.07 0.15
N SER A 181 -12.96 -14.99 0.31
CA SER A 181 -11.85 -14.80 1.26
C SER A 181 -11.06 -13.53 0.92
N LEU A 182 -10.38 -12.95 1.91
CA LEU A 182 -9.52 -11.78 1.66
C LEU A 182 -8.44 -12.12 0.64
N LYS A 183 -7.83 -13.31 0.76
CA LYS A 183 -6.82 -13.81 -0.16
C LYS A 183 -7.33 -13.91 -1.60
N ASP A 184 -8.51 -14.52 -1.82
CA ASP A 184 -9.09 -14.65 -3.16
C ASP A 184 -9.45 -13.28 -3.75
N PHE A 185 -9.94 -12.38 -2.90
CA PHE A 185 -10.26 -11.02 -3.31
C PHE A 185 -9.01 -10.22 -3.70
N ILE A 186 -7.93 -10.31 -2.91
CA ILE A 186 -6.64 -9.71 -3.25
C ILE A 186 -6.12 -10.30 -4.56
N LYS A 187 -6.13 -11.63 -4.71
CA LYS A 187 -5.71 -12.30 -5.94
C LYS A 187 -6.49 -11.79 -7.15
N LYS A 188 -7.82 -11.71 -7.04
CA LYS A 188 -8.68 -11.18 -8.11
C LYS A 188 -8.32 -9.74 -8.48
N ILE A 189 -8.14 -8.86 -7.51
CA ILE A 189 -7.75 -7.46 -7.77
C ILE A 189 -6.36 -7.40 -8.42
N SER A 190 -5.40 -8.16 -7.92
CA SER A 190 -4.04 -8.19 -8.47
C SER A 190 -4.04 -8.68 -9.92
N VAL A 191 -4.71 -9.79 -10.22
CA VAL A 191 -4.82 -10.32 -11.59
C VAL A 191 -5.46 -9.30 -12.52
N ASN A 192 -6.57 -8.69 -12.12
CA ASN A 192 -7.22 -7.65 -12.92
C ASN A 192 -6.30 -6.44 -13.15
N PHE A 193 -5.54 -6.04 -12.13
CA PHE A 193 -4.59 -4.93 -12.23
C PHE A 193 -3.48 -5.25 -13.25
N TYR A 194 -2.80 -6.39 -13.12
CA TYR A 194 -1.69 -6.75 -14.01
C TYR A 194 -2.15 -7.06 -15.44
N ASN A 195 -3.32 -7.67 -15.64
CA ASN A 195 -3.88 -7.87 -16.98
C ASN A 195 -4.22 -6.54 -17.67
N ASN A 196 -4.66 -5.55 -16.90
CA ASN A 196 -4.97 -4.23 -17.44
C ASN A 196 -3.72 -3.42 -17.79
N ILE A 197 -2.55 -3.72 -17.20
CA ILE A 197 -1.28 -3.02 -17.50
C ILE A 197 -0.91 -3.17 -18.98
N GLU A 198 -1.15 -4.34 -19.57
CA GLU A 198 -0.84 -4.60 -20.98
C GLU A 198 -1.70 -3.75 -21.94
N ASN A 199 -2.84 -3.26 -21.48
CA ASN A 199 -3.77 -2.44 -22.28
C ASN A 199 -3.53 -0.93 -22.13
N ILE A 200 -2.48 -0.50 -21.41
CA ILE A 200 -2.21 0.92 -21.20
C ILE A 200 -1.25 1.42 -22.31
N ASP A 201 -1.70 2.44 -23.05
CA ASP A 201 -0.94 3.13 -24.11
C ASP A 201 0.16 4.06 -23.56
N ASN A 202 0.89 3.61 -22.55
CA ASN A 202 2.01 4.35 -21.99
C ASN A 202 3.30 3.58 -22.22
N GLU A 203 4.19 4.14 -23.06
CA GLU A 203 5.46 3.53 -23.43
C GLU A 203 6.32 3.15 -22.23
N ALA A 204 6.36 3.97 -21.18
CA ALA A 204 7.13 3.68 -19.98
C ALA A 204 6.58 2.50 -19.18
N ILE A 205 5.26 2.24 -19.28
CA ILE A 205 4.60 1.09 -18.66
C ILE A 205 4.84 -0.18 -19.49
N GLN A 206 4.82 -0.07 -20.82
CA GLN A 206 5.09 -1.19 -21.72
C GLN A 206 6.54 -1.69 -21.63
N GLN A 207 7.48 -0.83 -21.22
CA GLN A 207 8.88 -1.19 -20.97
C GLN A 207 9.12 -1.92 -19.64
N ILE A 208 8.09 -2.09 -18.80
CA ILE A 208 8.23 -2.81 -17.53
C ILE A 208 8.26 -4.32 -17.81
N ASP A 209 9.23 -5.03 -17.20
CA ASP A 209 9.30 -6.50 -17.26
C ASP A 209 7.97 -7.14 -16.87
N LYS A 210 7.49 -8.12 -17.66
CA LYS A 210 6.25 -8.83 -17.34
C LYS A 210 6.39 -9.55 -15.99
N TYR A 211 5.52 -9.17 -15.06
CA TYR A 211 5.42 -9.80 -13.74
C TYR A 211 4.29 -10.82 -13.75
N THR A 212 4.62 -12.10 -13.56
CA THR A 212 3.65 -13.18 -13.34
C THR A 212 3.45 -13.40 -11.83
N PRO A 213 2.28 -13.04 -11.27
CA PRO A 213 2.00 -13.14 -9.84
C PRO A 213 1.79 -14.57 -9.33
#